data_AF-A0A3N9NYC0-F1
#
_entry.id   AF-A0A3N9NYC0-F1
#
_cell.length_a   1.000
_cell.length_b   1.000
_cell.length_c   1.000
_cell.angle_alpha   90.00
_cell.angle_beta   90.00
_cell.angle_gamma   90.00
#
_symmetry.space_group_name_H-M   'P 1'
#
loop_
_entity.id
_entity.type
_entity.pdbx_description
1 polymer ?
#
loop_
_entity_poly.entity_id
_entity_poly.type
_entity_poly.pdbx_seq_one_letter_code
_entity_poly.pdbx_strand_id
1 'polypeptide(L)'
;MIELKNHPGVVRPRQTEHARAYHPFTNLAELAKDRELLTSELFMPNDFYGHAALLKQYCGLSREDSLKASIEHALFFNDYAWEVELQCDLPAMLVTSPLRFAPLRKRTKKAIFAIGPMILYAPNALSCEALDSERKRLGKSLLVMPSHSTHHITAQYDIESYCRYLERAGREFDSVRVCLYWKDVLLGRDASYRAAGFECVTAGHMFDPLFLPRLRSILECATVVTSNVCGTHVGLCVALRRPHVIAHQAPKDVT
;
A
#
# COMPACT_ATOMS: atom_id res chain seq x y z
N MET A 1 -4.71 -20.30 18.10
CA MET A 1 -3.78 -20.54 16.98
C MET A 1 -4.61 -21.10 15.84
N ILE A 2 -4.80 -20.34 14.77
CA ILE A 2 -5.63 -20.77 13.63
C ILE A 2 -4.69 -20.89 12.43
N GLU A 3 -4.53 -22.12 11.93
CA GLU A 3 -3.79 -22.43 10.72
C GLU A 3 -4.49 -21.82 9.50
N LEU A 4 -3.81 -20.91 8.78
CA LEU A 4 -4.22 -20.51 7.44
C LEU A 4 -4.05 -21.73 6.51
N LYS A 5 -5.13 -22.49 6.30
CA LYS A 5 -5.14 -23.61 5.35
C LYS A 5 -5.25 -23.11 3.92
N ASN A 6 -4.25 -23.50 3.13
CA ASN A 6 -4.15 -23.59 1.66
C ASN A 6 -5.41 -23.22 0.86
N HIS A 7 -5.47 -21.97 0.40
CA HIS A 7 -6.36 -21.56 -0.68
C HIS A 7 -5.60 -21.70 -2.03
N PRO A 8 -6.21 -22.28 -3.10
CA PRO A 8 -5.55 -22.52 -4.39
C PRO A 8 -4.88 -21.33 -5.09
N GLY A 9 -5.11 -20.09 -4.62
CA GLY A 9 -4.50 -18.87 -5.16
C GLY A 9 -3.34 -18.31 -4.31
N VAL A 10 -2.89 -19.01 -3.27
CA VAL A 10 -1.82 -18.53 -2.38
C VAL A 10 -0.46 -18.92 -2.94
N VAL A 11 0.30 -17.93 -3.39
CA VAL A 11 1.76 -18.07 -3.65
C VAL A 11 2.37 -18.72 -2.44
N ARG A 12 3.16 -19.78 -2.62
CA ARG A 12 4.03 -20.27 -1.56
C ARG A 12 5.05 -19.16 -1.28
N PRO A 13 4.93 -18.43 -0.17
CA PRO A 13 5.89 -17.41 0.18
C PRO A 13 7.28 -18.05 0.29
N ARG A 14 8.35 -17.31 0.02
CA ARG A 14 9.69 -17.76 0.44
C ARG A 14 9.67 -18.00 1.95
N GLN A 15 10.54 -18.86 2.50
CA GLN A 15 10.53 -19.19 3.94
C GLN A 15 10.47 -17.95 4.86
N THR A 16 11.16 -16.88 4.48
CA THR A 16 11.17 -15.59 5.20
C THR A 16 9.84 -14.81 5.08
N GLU A 17 9.12 -14.95 3.98
CA GLU A 17 7.79 -14.35 3.75
C GLU A 17 6.70 -15.16 4.47
N HIS A 18 6.88 -16.48 4.58
CA HIS A 18 5.92 -17.39 5.21
C HIS A 18 5.69 -16.98 6.67
N ALA A 19 6.73 -16.70 7.44
CA ALA A 19 6.60 -16.28 8.84
C ALA A 19 5.77 -14.99 8.99
N ARG A 20 5.96 -14.02 8.09
CA ARG A 20 5.26 -12.72 8.12
C ARG A 20 3.84 -12.75 7.55
N ALA A 21 3.44 -13.84 6.90
CA ALA A 21 2.07 -14.03 6.42
C ALA A 21 1.07 -14.22 7.58
N TYR A 22 1.54 -14.71 8.73
CA TYR A 22 0.70 -15.04 9.89
C TYR A 22 0.65 -13.93 10.95
N HIS A 23 1.42 -12.85 10.79
CA HIS A 23 1.36 -11.74 11.75
C HIS A 23 0.07 -10.94 11.57
N PRO A 24 -0.63 -10.60 12.68
CA PRO A 24 -1.78 -9.70 12.60
C PRO A 24 -1.32 -8.32 12.13
N PHE A 25 -2.19 -7.59 11.44
CA PHE A 25 -1.86 -6.26 10.90
C PHE A 25 -1.49 -5.24 11.99
N THR A 26 -1.87 -5.50 13.24
CA THR A 26 -1.53 -4.73 14.44
C THR A 26 -0.12 -4.99 14.97
N ASN A 27 0.58 -6.03 14.49
CA ASN A 27 1.97 -6.28 14.84
C ASN A 27 2.91 -5.37 14.04
N LEU A 28 2.85 -4.08 14.37
CA LEU A 28 3.60 -3.04 13.66
C LEU A 28 5.11 -3.29 13.68
N ALA A 29 5.65 -3.74 14.82
CA ALA A 29 7.08 -3.95 15.00
C ALA A 29 7.63 -4.98 14.00
N GLU A 30 7.01 -6.15 13.91
CA GLU A 30 7.47 -7.20 12.98
C GLU A 30 7.15 -6.86 11.52
N LEU A 31 5.99 -6.27 11.25
CA LEU A 31 5.57 -5.96 9.88
C LEU A 31 6.32 -4.78 9.28
N ALA A 32 6.75 -3.79 10.07
CA ALA A 32 7.49 -2.62 9.58
C ALA A 32 9.02 -2.79 9.63
N LYS A 33 9.52 -3.83 10.34
CA LYS A 33 10.95 -4.09 10.48
C LYS A 33 11.69 -4.03 9.15
N ASP A 34 12.80 -3.28 9.15
CA ASP A 34 13.72 -3.15 8.03
C ASP A 34 14.13 -4.52 7.50
N ARG A 35 14.26 -4.58 6.18
CA ARG A 35 14.69 -5.77 5.47
C ARG A 35 15.36 -5.39 4.17
N GLU A 36 16.21 -6.29 3.68
CA GLU A 36 16.78 -6.17 2.34
C GLU A 36 15.74 -6.52 1.27
N LEU A 37 15.89 -5.88 0.11
CA LEU A 37 15.14 -6.25 -1.08
C LEU A 37 15.72 -7.53 -1.67
N LEU A 38 14.91 -8.58 -1.72
CA LEU A 38 15.26 -9.82 -2.41
C LEU A 38 14.51 -9.87 -3.73
N THR A 39 15.20 -9.62 -4.83
CA THR A 39 14.60 -9.52 -6.16
C THR A 39 15.44 -10.19 -7.24
N SER A 40 14.77 -10.79 -8.22
CA SER A 40 15.36 -11.26 -9.48
C SER A 40 15.19 -10.23 -10.60
N GLU A 41 14.52 -9.12 -10.34
CA GLU A 41 14.20 -8.11 -11.35
C GLU A 41 15.45 -7.37 -11.81
N LEU A 42 15.61 -7.24 -13.13
CA LEU A 42 16.61 -6.38 -13.75
C LEU A 42 16.43 -4.91 -13.34
N PHE A 43 15.18 -4.50 -13.09
CA PHE A 43 14.85 -3.19 -12.55
C PHE A 43 14.26 -3.35 -11.15
N MET A 44 15.11 -3.31 -10.13
CA MET A 44 14.76 -3.58 -8.72
C MET A 44 13.48 -2.88 -8.21
N PRO A 45 13.17 -1.61 -8.58
CA PRO A 45 11.94 -0.96 -8.12
C PRO A 45 10.65 -1.68 -8.53
N ASN A 46 10.70 -2.56 -9.54
CA ASN A 46 9.58 -3.43 -9.91
C ASN A 46 9.09 -4.31 -8.76
N ASP A 47 9.93 -4.67 -7.78
CA ASP A 47 9.50 -5.48 -6.64
C ASP A 47 9.09 -4.66 -5.41
N PHE A 48 9.11 -3.32 -5.49
CA PHE A 48 8.54 -2.49 -4.44
C PHE A 48 7.04 -2.80 -4.29
N TYR A 49 6.61 -2.94 -3.04
CA TYR A 49 5.27 -3.36 -2.60
C TYR A 49 4.83 -4.74 -3.12
N GLY A 50 5.75 -5.52 -3.69
CA GLY A 50 5.46 -6.80 -4.32
C GLY A 50 4.92 -6.71 -5.74
N HIS A 51 5.04 -5.56 -6.43
CA HIS A 51 4.41 -5.35 -7.74
C HIS A 51 4.74 -6.45 -8.76
N ALA A 52 6.02 -6.70 -9.05
CA ALA A 52 6.42 -7.72 -10.00
C ALA A 52 6.08 -9.13 -9.51
N ALA A 53 6.32 -9.45 -8.24
CA ALA A 53 5.91 -10.73 -7.66
C ALA A 53 4.42 -11.05 -7.90
N LEU A 54 3.53 -10.08 -7.69
CA LEU A 54 2.08 -10.24 -7.86
C LEU A 54 1.67 -10.32 -9.34
N LEU A 55 2.27 -9.49 -10.19
CA LEU A 55 1.99 -9.53 -11.63
C LEU A 55 2.45 -10.84 -12.26
N LYS A 56 3.65 -11.32 -11.89
CA LYS A 56 4.18 -12.62 -12.34
C LYS A 56 3.28 -13.76 -11.89
N GLN A 57 2.82 -13.74 -10.63
CA GLN A 57 1.84 -14.70 -10.14
C GLN A 57 0.56 -14.68 -10.99
N TYR A 58 -0.02 -13.51 -11.23
CA TYR A 58 -1.25 -13.37 -12.01
C TYR A 58 -1.09 -13.94 -13.42
N CYS A 59 0.06 -13.74 -14.05
CA CYS A 59 0.38 -14.26 -15.38
C CYS A 59 0.83 -15.73 -15.40
N GLY A 60 0.96 -16.40 -14.25
CA GLY A 60 1.51 -17.76 -14.16
C GLY A 60 3.01 -17.85 -14.49
N LEU A 61 3.76 -16.75 -14.36
CA LEU A 61 5.20 -16.69 -14.60
C LEU A 61 6.00 -17.09 -13.34
N SER A 62 7.24 -17.55 -13.55
CA SER A 62 8.13 -17.86 -12.44
C SER A 62 8.49 -16.60 -11.67
N ARG A 63 8.66 -16.72 -10.34
CA ARG A 63 9.19 -15.60 -9.53
C ARG A 63 10.61 -15.24 -9.89
N GLU A 64 11.36 -16.17 -10.47
CA GLU A 64 12.77 -15.95 -10.82
C GLU A 64 12.96 -15.35 -12.20
N ASP A 65 11.90 -15.29 -13.00
CA ASP A 65 11.89 -14.48 -14.21
C ASP A 65 11.88 -12.99 -13.86
N SER A 66 12.55 -12.18 -14.67
CA SER A 66 12.46 -10.73 -14.60
C SER A 66 11.58 -10.18 -15.71
N LEU A 67 10.73 -9.23 -15.35
CA LEU A 67 9.93 -8.48 -16.32
C LEU A 67 10.84 -7.65 -17.22
N LYS A 68 10.56 -7.69 -18.53
CA LYS A 68 11.24 -6.85 -19.53
C LYS A 68 10.55 -5.49 -19.70
N ALA A 69 9.96 -5.00 -18.63
CA ALA A 69 9.27 -3.72 -18.55
C ALA A 69 9.41 -3.13 -17.14
N SER A 70 9.48 -1.81 -17.02
CA SER A 70 9.34 -1.14 -15.73
C SER A 70 7.86 -1.03 -15.36
N ILE A 71 7.52 -1.18 -14.08
CA ILE A 71 6.19 -0.92 -13.54
C ILE A 71 6.17 0.49 -12.96
N GLU A 72 5.16 1.28 -13.33
CA GLU A 72 4.92 2.60 -12.76
C GLU A 72 4.76 2.49 -11.23
N HIS A 73 5.64 3.18 -10.49
CA HIS A 73 5.85 2.99 -9.06
C HIS A 73 4.64 3.42 -8.22
N ALA A 74 3.96 4.48 -8.66
CA ALA A 74 2.86 5.10 -7.95
C ALA A 74 1.81 5.63 -8.91
N LEU A 75 0.61 5.90 -8.41
CA LEU A 75 -0.39 6.63 -9.19
C LEU A 75 -0.02 8.12 -9.20
N PHE A 76 0.13 8.68 -10.40
CA PHE A 76 0.37 10.12 -10.60
C PHE A 76 -0.88 10.80 -11.18
N PHE A 77 -1.36 11.83 -10.49
CA PHE A 77 -2.51 12.65 -10.91
C PHE A 77 -2.13 13.79 -11.87
N ASN A 78 -0.85 13.94 -12.17
CA ASN A 78 -0.29 14.98 -13.04
C ASN A 78 0.70 14.36 -14.05
N ASP A 79 1.35 15.19 -14.84
CA ASP A 79 2.32 14.76 -15.86
C ASP A 79 3.68 14.30 -15.28
N TYR A 80 3.80 14.20 -13.95
CA TYR A 80 5.01 13.66 -13.33
C TYR A 80 5.26 12.24 -13.79
N ALA A 81 6.52 11.92 -14.02
CA ALA A 81 6.99 10.56 -14.23
C ALA A 81 8.36 10.45 -13.58
N TRP A 82 8.60 9.32 -12.90
CA TRP A 82 9.81 9.11 -12.14
C TRP A 82 10.97 8.83 -13.09
N GLU A 83 12.01 9.67 -13.01
CA GLU A 83 13.12 9.64 -13.96
C GLU A 83 13.84 8.28 -13.98
N VAL A 84 13.91 7.59 -12.83
CA VAL A 84 14.51 6.26 -12.70
C VAL A 84 13.81 5.22 -13.59
N GLU A 85 12.48 5.31 -13.75
CA GLU A 85 11.73 4.42 -14.66
C GLU A 85 11.94 4.78 -16.13
N LEU A 86 12.05 6.07 -16.43
CA LEU A 86 12.27 6.56 -17.78
C LEU A 86 13.67 6.20 -18.30
N GLN A 87 14.67 6.24 -17.43
CA GLN A 87 16.08 6.03 -17.74
C GLN A 87 16.53 4.56 -17.68
N CYS A 88 15.73 3.65 -17.13
CA CYS A 88 16.11 2.23 -17.14
C CYS A 88 16.24 1.71 -18.59
N ASP A 89 17.00 0.65 -18.83
CA ASP A 89 17.22 0.13 -20.20
C ASP A 89 16.10 -0.81 -20.70
N LEU A 90 15.03 -1.00 -19.92
CA LEU A 90 13.94 -1.90 -20.31
C LEU A 90 13.12 -1.34 -21.48
N PRO A 91 12.69 -2.17 -22.45
CA PRO A 91 12.04 -1.69 -23.67
C PRO A 91 10.61 -1.18 -23.48
N ALA A 92 9.97 -1.46 -22.33
CA ALA A 92 8.57 -1.16 -22.10
C ALA A 92 8.29 -0.59 -20.69
N MET A 93 7.14 0.07 -20.55
CA MET A 93 6.57 0.54 -19.29
C MET A 93 5.14 0.01 -19.11
N LEU A 94 4.84 -0.53 -17.94
CA LEU A 94 3.52 -0.94 -17.50
C LEU A 94 2.96 0.15 -16.59
N VAL A 95 1.84 0.76 -16.97
CA VAL A 95 1.28 1.96 -16.32
C VAL A 95 -0.14 1.73 -15.83
N THR A 96 -0.57 2.57 -14.89
CA THR A 96 -1.87 2.40 -14.23
C THR A 96 -3.05 2.68 -15.15
N SER A 97 -2.91 3.57 -16.14
CA SER A 97 -4.03 4.03 -16.96
C SER A 97 -3.58 4.54 -18.34
N PRO A 98 -4.43 4.44 -19.39
CA PRO A 98 -4.17 5.07 -20.68
C PRO A 98 -3.94 6.59 -20.60
N LEU A 99 -4.45 7.25 -19.54
CA LEU A 99 -4.21 8.68 -19.29
C LEU A 99 -2.72 9.01 -19.14
N ARG A 100 -1.89 8.03 -18.80
CA ARG A 100 -0.44 8.17 -18.65
C ARG A 100 0.29 8.21 -19.99
N PHE A 101 -0.33 7.79 -21.10
CA PHE A 101 0.33 7.69 -22.39
C PHE A 101 0.81 9.04 -22.92
N ALA A 102 -0.03 10.07 -22.85
CA ALA A 102 0.31 11.40 -23.36
C ALA A 102 1.53 12.05 -22.64
N PRO A 103 1.59 12.13 -21.29
CA PRO A 103 2.76 12.69 -20.62
C PRO A 103 4.02 11.83 -20.80
N LEU A 104 3.89 10.50 -20.81
CA LEU A 104 5.06 9.63 -20.92
C LEU A 104 5.64 9.59 -22.35
N ARG A 105 4.82 9.59 -23.40
CA ARG A 105 5.30 9.61 -24.80
C ARG A 105 6.09 10.86 -25.16
N LYS A 106 5.90 11.96 -24.42
CA LYS A 106 6.73 13.17 -24.56
C LYS A 106 8.15 12.99 -23.99
N ARG A 107 8.35 11.99 -23.12
CA ARG A 107 9.57 11.80 -22.33
C ARG A 107 10.31 10.49 -22.63
N THR A 108 9.67 9.54 -23.31
CA THR A 108 10.29 8.25 -23.65
C THR A 108 9.75 7.66 -24.95
N LYS A 109 10.57 6.82 -25.60
CA LYS A 109 10.23 6.01 -26.77
C LYS A 109 9.87 4.56 -26.43
N LYS A 110 9.92 4.17 -25.15
CA LYS A 110 9.54 2.83 -24.67
C LYS A 110 8.10 2.50 -25.10
N ALA A 111 7.83 1.23 -25.32
CA ALA A 111 6.45 0.76 -25.47
C ALA A 111 5.68 0.98 -24.15
N ILE A 112 4.44 1.47 -24.19
CA ILE A 112 3.66 1.78 -22.99
C ILE A 112 2.37 0.97 -23.01
N PHE A 113 2.13 0.21 -21.94
CA PHE A 113 0.94 -0.63 -21.77
C PHE A 113 0.20 -0.24 -20.49
N ALA A 114 -1.07 0.08 -20.62
CA ALA A 114 -1.91 0.34 -19.45
C ALA A 114 -2.47 -0.98 -18.93
N ILE A 115 -2.10 -1.35 -17.69
CA ILE A 115 -2.49 -2.62 -17.06
C ILE A 115 -3.42 -2.41 -15.86
N GLY A 116 -3.79 -1.17 -15.54
CA GLY A 116 -4.59 -0.91 -14.34
C GLY A 116 -3.74 -0.87 -13.06
N PRO A 117 -4.38 -0.58 -11.91
CA PRO A 117 -3.68 -0.45 -10.64
C PRO A 117 -3.25 -1.81 -10.07
N MET A 118 -2.01 -1.86 -9.56
CA MET A 118 -1.37 -3.09 -9.06
C MET A 118 -2.15 -3.81 -7.95
N ILE A 119 -2.94 -3.09 -7.16
CA ILE A 119 -3.78 -3.66 -6.09
C ILE A 119 -4.81 -4.67 -6.61
N LEU A 120 -5.24 -4.58 -7.87
CA LEU A 120 -6.21 -5.50 -8.47
C LEU A 120 -5.60 -6.87 -8.75
N TYR A 121 -4.27 -6.94 -8.90
CA TYR A 121 -3.51 -8.18 -9.05
C TYR A 121 -3.19 -8.84 -7.71
N ALA A 122 -3.37 -8.13 -6.59
CA ALA A 122 -3.07 -8.64 -5.26
C ALA A 122 -4.24 -9.48 -4.73
N PRO A 123 -4.03 -10.73 -4.28
CA PRO A 123 -5.05 -11.43 -3.48
C PRO A 123 -5.21 -10.74 -2.12
N ASN A 124 -6.32 -10.99 -1.42
CA ASN A 124 -6.42 -10.63 -0.01
C ASN A 124 -5.44 -11.47 0.84
N ALA A 125 -4.78 -10.85 1.81
CA ALA A 125 -4.03 -11.56 2.83
C ALA A 125 -4.94 -12.32 3.80
N LEU A 126 -6.15 -11.82 4.04
CA LEU A 126 -7.20 -12.51 4.81
C LEU A 126 -8.06 -13.40 3.90
N SER A 127 -8.51 -14.55 4.41
CA SER A 127 -9.56 -15.33 3.75
C SER A 127 -10.90 -14.58 3.77
N CYS A 128 -11.88 -15.04 2.99
CA CYS A 128 -13.23 -14.46 3.00
C CYS A 128 -13.85 -14.49 4.40
N GLU A 129 -13.71 -15.59 5.12
CA GLU A 129 -14.22 -15.75 6.49
C GLU A 129 -13.52 -14.80 7.46
N ALA A 130 -12.21 -14.64 7.33
CA ALA A 130 -11.43 -13.72 8.17
C ALA A 130 -11.75 -12.25 7.86
N LEU A 131 -11.96 -11.89 6.59
CA LEU A 131 -12.43 -10.56 6.20
C LEU A 131 -13.80 -10.26 6.79
N ASP A 132 -14.74 -11.19 6.71
CA ASP A 132 -16.09 -11.00 7.24
C ASP A 132 -16.11 -10.95 8.77
N SER A 133 -15.29 -11.77 9.42
CA SER A 133 -15.10 -11.71 10.87
C SER A 133 -14.51 -10.36 11.28
N GLU A 134 -13.53 -9.85 10.55
CA GLU A 134 -12.89 -8.58 10.86
C GLU A 134 -13.82 -7.38 10.62
N ARG A 135 -14.58 -7.38 9.52
CA ARG A 135 -15.63 -6.38 9.27
C ARG A 135 -16.67 -6.36 10.39
N LYS A 136 -17.12 -7.54 10.86
CA LYS A 136 -18.06 -7.64 11.98
C LYS A 136 -17.46 -7.10 13.27
N ARG A 137 -16.19 -7.39 13.57
CA ARG A 137 -15.49 -6.86 14.75
C ARG A 137 -15.38 -5.34 14.71
N LEU A 138 -15.10 -4.79 13.53
CA LEU A 138 -14.92 -3.34 13.33
C LEU A 138 -16.23 -2.56 13.27
N GLY A 139 -17.34 -3.20 12.90
CA GLY A 139 -18.60 -2.51 12.63
C GLY A 139 -18.48 -1.51 11.47
N LYS A 140 -19.22 -0.41 11.55
CA LYS A 140 -19.08 0.74 10.65
C LYS A 140 -17.74 1.42 10.96
N SER A 141 -16.74 1.23 10.11
CA SER A 141 -15.36 1.59 10.40
C SER A 141 -14.79 2.71 9.53
N LEU A 142 -14.00 3.57 10.16
CA LEU A 142 -13.20 4.59 9.48
C LEU A 142 -11.73 4.16 9.46
N LEU A 143 -11.20 3.95 8.26
CA LEU A 143 -9.77 3.74 8.04
C LEU A 143 -9.07 5.06 7.73
N VAL A 144 -8.00 5.35 8.45
CA VAL A 144 -7.19 6.56 8.29
C VAL A 144 -5.87 6.20 7.62
N MET A 145 -5.57 6.88 6.51
CA MET A 145 -4.33 6.80 5.74
C MET A 145 -3.62 8.16 5.84
N PRO A 146 -2.88 8.43 6.93
CA PRO A 146 -2.22 9.72 7.08
C PRO A 146 -1.13 9.92 6.02
N SER A 147 -0.78 11.19 5.80
CA SER A 147 0.41 11.58 5.05
C SER A 147 1.61 10.85 5.63
N HIS A 148 2.37 10.19 4.76
CA HIS A 148 3.37 9.25 5.19
C HIS A 148 4.74 9.62 4.64
N SER A 149 5.76 9.27 5.42
CA SER A 149 7.14 9.39 4.96
C SER A 149 7.37 8.41 3.81
N THR A 150 8.25 8.74 2.88
CA THR A 150 8.76 7.81 1.87
C THR A 150 10.17 7.36 2.27
N HIS A 151 10.81 6.54 1.43
CA HIS A 151 12.23 6.20 1.64
C HIS A 151 13.16 7.43 1.51
N HIS A 152 12.66 8.54 0.94
CA HIS A 152 13.45 9.75 0.66
C HIS A 152 12.95 11.01 1.37
N ILE A 153 11.70 11.02 1.84
CA ILE A 153 11.05 12.23 2.39
C ILE A 153 10.38 11.87 3.71
N THR A 154 10.61 12.67 4.76
CA THR A 154 9.89 12.53 6.02
C THR A 154 8.66 13.43 5.99
N ALA A 155 7.44 12.88 6.05
CA ALA A 155 6.23 13.69 6.06
C ALA A 155 6.12 14.48 7.38
N GLN A 156 5.74 15.75 7.36
CA GLN A 156 5.56 16.54 8.58
C GLN A 156 4.17 17.20 8.57
N TYR A 157 3.39 16.89 9.62
CA TYR A 157 2.08 17.51 9.86
C TYR A 157 1.78 17.46 11.36
N ASP A 158 0.75 18.18 11.78
CA ASP A 158 0.33 18.20 13.18
C ASP A 158 -0.49 16.94 13.53
N ILE A 159 0.20 15.90 14.00
CA ILE A 159 -0.40 14.61 14.37
C ILE A 159 -1.42 14.80 15.49
N GLU A 160 -1.15 15.65 16.48
CA GLU A 160 -2.07 15.88 17.60
C GLU A 160 -3.35 16.56 17.14
N SER A 161 -3.23 17.61 16.31
CA SER A 161 -4.38 18.28 15.70
C SER A 161 -5.17 17.32 14.82
N TYR A 162 -4.47 16.43 14.10
CA TYR A 162 -5.12 15.41 13.30
C TYR A 162 -5.84 14.38 14.17
N CYS A 163 -5.28 13.95 15.31
CA CYS A 163 -5.96 13.08 16.27
C CYS A 163 -7.26 13.73 16.79
N ARG A 164 -7.23 15.02 17.15
CA ARG A 164 -8.44 15.76 17.56
C ARG A 164 -9.49 15.84 16.46
N TYR A 165 -9.06 15.95 15.20
CA TYR A 165 -9.97 15.86 14.06
C TYR A 165 -10.59 14.46 13.95
N LEU A 166 -9.77 13.41 14.05
CA LEU A 166 -10.22 12.01 13.96
C LEU A 166 -11.18 11.64 15.10
N GLU A 167 -10.97 12.15 16.31
CA GLU A 167 -11.90 11.97 17.43
C GLU A 167 -13.28 12.56 17.16
N ARG A 168 -13.37 13.64 16.36
CA ARG A 168 -14.64 14.26 15.97
C ARG A 168 -15.28 13.53 14.80
N ALA A 169 -14.50 13.29 13.74
CA ALA A 169 -14.97 12.62 12.53
C ALA A 169 -15.33 11.14 12.78
N GLY A 170 -14.65 10.50 13.73
CA GLY A 170 -14.86 9.10 14.12
C GLY A 170 -16.14 8.84 14.90
N ARG A 171 -16.85 9.86 15.39
CA ARG A 171 -18.07 9.69 16.22
C ARG A 171 -19.22 9.00 15.50
N GLU A 172 -19.23 9.05 14.17
CA GLU A 172 -20.23 8.36 13.35
C GLU A 172 -19.89 6.90 13.04
N PHE A 173 -18.78 6.40 13.58
CA PHE A 173 -18.22 5.09 13.31
C PHE A 173 -18.09 4.29 14.61
N ASP A 174 -18.24 2.97 14.52
CA ASP A 174 -18.03 2.05 15.63
C ASP A 174 -16.54 1.88 15.95
N SER A 175 -15.68 2.08 14.95
CA SER A 175 -14.23 1.99 15.11
C SER A 175 -13.47 2.95 14.19
N VAL A 176 -12.29 3.38 14.66
CA VAL A 176 -11.31 4.15 13.88
C VAL A 176 -9.99 3.39 13.91
N ARG A 177 -9.44 3.13 12.72
CA ARG A 177 -8.16 2.43 12.54
C ARG A 177 -7.20 3.29 11.74
N VAL A 178 -5.94 3.38 12.17
CA VAL A 178 -4.90 4.15 11.48
C VAL A 178 -3.92 3.19 10.80
N CYS A 179 -3.83 3.24 9.47
CA CYS A 179 -2.88 2.45 8.71
C CYS A 179 -1.61 3.26 8.42
N LEU A 180 -0.53 2.93 9.14
CA LEU A 180 0.74 3.63 9.06
C LEU A 180 1.68 2.96 8.07
N TYR A 181 2.38 3.79 7.31
CA TYR A 181 3.46 3.32 6.45
C TYR A 181 4.63 2.83 7.30
N TRP A 182 5.37 1.82 6.83
CA TRP A 182 6.43 1.18 7.62
C TRP A 182 7.45 2.18 8.16
N LYS A 183 7.82 3.19 7.37
CA LYS A 183 8.80 4.18 7.79
C LYS A 183 8.30 5.00 8.97
N ASP A 184 7.01 5.35 8.99
CA ASP A 184 6.41 6.10 10.09
C ASP A 184 6.27 5.27 11.36
N VAL A 185 6.06 3.96 11.23
CA VAL A 185 6.13 3.02 12.36
C VAL A 185 7.56 3.01 12.94
N LEU A 186 8.60 2.91 12.11
CA LEU A 186 9.99 2.94 12.59
C LEU A 186 10.37 4.29 13.22
N LEU A 187 9.72 5.38 12.82
CA LEU A 187 9.85 6.70 13.44
C LEU A 187 9.00 6.85 14.72
N GLY A 188 8.29 5.80 15.17
CA GLY A 188 7.48 5.81 16.39
C GLY A 188 6.21 6.67 16.30
N ARG A 189 5.73 7.00 15.09
CA ARG A 189 4.56 7.88 14.89
C ARG A 189 3.25 7.23 15.28
N ASP A 190 3.23 5.92 15.43
CA ASP A 190 2.09 5.18 15.99
C ASP A 190 1.80 5.57 17.45
N ALA A 191 2.80 6.04 18.20
CA ALA A 191 2.66 6.35 19.62
C ALA A 191 1.55 7.39 19.88
N SER A 192 1.51 8.47 19.12
CA SER A 192 0.49 9.53 19.28
C SER A 192 -0.92 9.02 18.97
N TYR A 193 -1.07 8.20 17.94
CA TYR A 193 -2.36 7.61 17.59
C TYR A 193 -2.84 6.60 18.63
N ARG A 194 -1.94 5.76 19.13
CA ARG A 194 -2.22 4.79 20.21
C ARG A 194 -2.58 5.49 21.52
N ALA A 195 -1.88 6.57 21.86
CA ALA A 195 -2.18 7.39 23.04
C ALA A 195 -3.58 8.05 22.94
N ALA A 196 -4.03 8.39 21.73
CA ALA A 196 -5.38 8.88 21.46
C ALA A 196 -6.44 7.75 21.39
N GLY A 197 -6.07 6.49 21.65
CA GLY A 197 -6.99 5.35 21.69
C GLY A 197 -7.27 4.70 20.34
N PHE A 198 -6.55 5.06 19.27
CA PHE A 198 -6.76 4.48 17.95
C PHE A 198 -6.01 3.14 17.77
N GLU A 199 -6.66 2.17 17.14
CA GLU A 199 -6.00 0.94 16.70
C GLU A 199 -5.10 1.26 15.50
N CYS A 200 -3.82 0.89 15.58
CA CYS A 200 -2.87 1.11 14.51
C CYS A 200 -2.53 -0.20 13.79
N VAL A 201 -2.54 -0.17 12.46
CA VAL A 201 -2.15 -1.27 11.59
C VAL A 201 -1.08 -0.84 10.57
N THR A 202 -0.45 -1.79 9.90
CA THR A 202 0.43 -1.51 8.75
C THR A 202 0.33 -2.59 7.69
N ALA A 203 0.49 -2.21 6.43
CA ALA A 203 0.70 -3.15 5.33
C ALA A 203 2.12 -3.77 5.36
N GLY A 204 3.01 -3.20 6.18
CA GLY A 204 4.38 -3.66 6.40
C GLY A 204 5.41 -2.96 5.53
N HIS A 205 6.63 -3.50 5.53
CA HIS A 205 7.78 -2.92 4.82
C HIS A 205 7.58 -2.89 3.29
N MET A 206 8.07 -1.86 2.62
CA MET A 206 7.90 -1.71 1.15
C MET A 206 8.58 -2.81 0.32
N PHE A 207 9.58 -3.50 0.86
CA PHE A 207 10.21 -4.66 0.21
C PHE A 207 9.56 -6.00 0.57
N ASP A 208 8.42 -5.97 1.26
CA ASP A 208 7.65 -7.17 1.56
C ASP A 208 6.67 -7.45 0.41
N PRO A 209 6.76 -8.60 -0.29
CA PRO A 209 5.83 -8.91 -1.37
C PRO A 209 4.39 -9.11 -0.90
N LEU A 210 4.17 -9.25 0.41
CA LEU A 210 2.83 -9.29 1.01
C LEU A 210 2.26 -7.89 1.31
N PHE A 211 2.97 -6.80 1.00
CA PHE A 211 2.51 -5.44 1.25
C PHE A 211 1.14 -5.16 0.62
N LEU A 212 0.99 -5.32 -0.70
CA LEU A 212 -0.29 -5.07 -1.37
C LEU A 212 -1.39 -6.06 -0.93
N PRO A 213 -1.14 -7.37 -0.72
CA PRO A 213 -2.14 -8.26 -0.14
C PRO A 213 -2.67 -7.82 1.23
N ARG A 214 -1.78 -7.37 2.13
CA ARG A 214 -2.20 -6.83 3.43
C ARG A 214 -2.96 -5.51 3.26
N LEU A 215 -2.45 -4.60 2.44
CA LEU A 215 -3.11 -3.32 2.17
C LEU A 215 -4.51 -3.52 1.60
N ARG A 216 -4.68 -4.46 0.67
CA ARG A 216 -5.97 -4.82 0.09
C ARG A 216 -6.94 -5.28 1.18
N SER A 217 -6.52 -6.19 2.05
CA SER A 217 -7.37 -6.66 3.16
C SER A 217 -7.71 -5.54 4.15
N ILE A 218 -6.75 -4.66 4.47
CA ILE A 218 -6.99 -3.49 5.33
C ILE A 218 -8.05 -2.57 4.70
N LEU A 219 -7.93 -2.25 3.41
CA LEU A 219 -8.89 -1.41 2.68
C LEU A 219 -10.27 -2.08 2.57
N GLU A 220 -10.31 -3.38 2.26
CA GLU A 220 -11.56 -4.12 2.10
C GLU A 220 -12.30 -4.36 3.42
N CYS A 221 -11.63 -4.26 4.58
CA CYS A 221 -12.28 -4.27 5.90
C CYS A 221 -12.95 -2.94 6.25
N ALA A 222 -12.57 -1.84 5.61
CA ALA A 222 -13.05 -0.50 5.94
C ALA A 222 -14.41 -0.20 5.32
N THR A 223 -15.26 0.54 6.05
CA THR A 223 -16.49 1.13 5.49
C THR A 223 -16.18 2.40 4.71
N VAL A 224 -15.38 3.30 5.30
CA VAL A 224 -14.92 4.55 4.69
C VAL A 224 -13.43 4.72 4.95
N VAL A 225 -12.73 5.33 3.99
CA VAL A 225 -11.31 5.68 4.12
C VAL A 225 -11.17 7.21 4.18
N THR A 226 -10.26 7.71 5.00
CA THR A 226 -9.90 9.13 5.06
C THR A 226 -8.39 9.33 5.04
N SER A 227 -7.94 10.48 4.56
CA SER A 227 -6.54 10.89 4.57
C SER A 227 -6.41 12.42 4.63
N ASN A 228 -5.26 12.94 5.05
CA ASN A 228 -4.97 14.38 5.05
C ASN A 228 -4.23 14.86 3.78
N VAL A 229 -3.96 13.95 2.84
CA VAL A 229 -3.31 14.22 1.55
C VAL A 229 -3.91 13.37 0.43
N CYS A 230 -3.87 13.90 -0.80
CA CYS A 230 -4.19 13.12 -2.00
C CYS A 230 -2.94 12.34 -2.44
N GLY A 231 -3.07 11.03 -2.65
CA GLY A 231 -1.96 10.15 -3.01
C GLY A 231 -2.45 8.85 -3.63
N THR A 232 -1.54 7.88 -3.81
CA THR A 232 -1.84 6.60 -4.47
C THR A 232 -3.02 5.87 -3.82
N HIS A 233 -3.13 5.91 -2.49
CA HIS A 233 -4.22 5.30 -1.72
C HIS A 233 -5.61 5.75 -2.19
N VAL A 234 -5.77 6.99 -2.66
CA VAL A 234 -7.06 7.48 -3.20
C VAL A 234 -7.45 6.67 -4.44
N GLY A 235 -6.52 6.46 -5.37
CA GLY A 235 -6.75 5.64 -6.55
C GLY A 235 -6.99 4.16 -6.22
N LEU A 236 -6.30 3.63 -5.21
CA LEU A 236 -6.55 2.27 -4.73
C LEU A 236 -7.96 2.12 -4.16
N CYS A 237 -8.44 3.12 -3.41
CA CYS A 237 -9.81 3.14 -2.89
C CYS A 237 -10.83 3.15 -4.03
N VAL A 238 -10.62 3.97 -5.07
CA VAL A 238 -11.47 3.98 -6.26
C VAL A 238 -11.49 2.60 -6.94
N ALA A 239 -10.32 2.00 -7.15
CA ALA A 239 -10.20 0.68 -7.76
C ALA A 239 -10.95 -0.41 -6.98
N LEU A 240 -10.91 -0.36 -5.65
CA LEU A 240 -11.58 -1.30 -4.74
C LEU A 240 -13.00 -0.87 -4.34
N ARG A 241 -13.54 0.18 -4.96
CA ARG A 241 -14.87 0.75 -4.67
C ARG A 241 -15.07 1.05 -3.18
N ARG A 242 -14.04 1.61 -2.54
CA ARG A 242 -14.09 2.09 -1.16
C ARG A 242 -14.34 3.60 -1.16
N PRO A 243 -15.39 4.10 -0.47
CA PRO A 243 -15.59 5.54 -0.29
C PRO A 243 -14.37 6.18 0.37
N HIS A 244 -13.92 7.32 -0.14
CA HIS A 244 -12.76 8.03 0.36
C HIS A 244 -13.03 9.52 0.55
N VAL A 245 -12.62 10.07 1.69
CA VAL A 245 -12.70 11.50 2.02
C VAL A 245 -11.30 12.08 2.23
N ILE A 246 -11.03 13.27 1.69
CA ILE A 246 -9.79 13.99 1.96
C ILE A 246 -10.07 15.07 3.01
N ALA A 247 -9.51 14.89 4.19
CA ALA A 247 -9.54 15.85 5.29
C ALA A 247 -8.23 16.64 5.31
N HIS A 248 -8.06 17.54 4.34
CA HIS A 248 -6.78 18.20 4.11
C HIS A 248 -6.30 18.95 5.34
N GLN A 249 -5.03 18.72 5.69
CA GLN A 249 -4.29 19.48 6.68
C GLN A 249 -3.08 20.08 5.98
N ALA A 250 -2.87 21.40 6.15
CA ALA A 250 -1.66 22.03 5.65
C ALA A 250 -0.42 21.36 6.29
N PRO A 251 0.66 21.11 5.53
CA PRO A 251 1.95 20.73 6.11
C PRO A 251 2.36 21.72 7.19
N LYS A 252 3.11 21.28 8.21
CA LYS A 252 3.77 22.24 9.11
C LYS A 252 4.87 22.95 8.32
N ASP A 253 4.90 24.28 8.36
CA ASP A 253 6.02 25.05 7.84
C ASP A 253 7.29 24.65 8.59
N VAL A 254 8.34 24.31 7.83
CA VAL A 254 9.67 24.05 8.39
C VAL A 254 10.34 25.41 8.58
N THR A 255 10.30 25.94 9.81
CA THR A 255 11.17 27.05 10.23
C THR A 255 12.53 26.53 10.63
#